data_AF-A0AAW4QTW5-F1
#
_entry.id   AF-A0AAW4QTW5-F1
#
_cell.length_a   1.000
_cell.length_b   1.000
_cell.length_c   1.000
_cell.angle_alpha   90.00
_cell.angle_beta   90.00
_cell.angle_gamma   90.00
#
_symmetry.space_group_name_H-M   'P 1'
#
loop_
_entity.id
_entity.type
_entity.pdbx_description
1 polymer ?
#
loop_
_entity_poly.entity_id
_entity_poly.type
_entity_poly.pdbx_seq_one_letter_code
_entity_poly.pdbx_strand_id
1 'polypeptide(L)' 'MYKIQVFIGLNPKANTLIDVGTNQDLTFETLDEAAQHAMKLRAGSSLGVWFKVVPIEKEEDVNAQ' A
#
# COMPACT_ATOMS: atom_id res chain seq x y z
N MET A 1 11.70 3.69 1.77
CA MET A 1 10.70 3.09 0.86
C MET A 1 9.40 2.80 1.59
N TYR A 2 8.27 3.08 0.94
CA TYR A 2 6.91 2.99 1.45
C TYR A 2 6.02 2.22 0.48
N LYS A 3 5.03 1.49 1.00
CA LYS A 3 3.97 0.85 0.21
C LYS A 3 2.60 1.30 0.67
N ILE A 4 1.61 1.12 -0.19
CA ILE A 4 0.22 1.46 0.11
C ILE A 4 -0.55 0.17 0.34
N GLN A 5 -1.11 0.05 1.54
CA GLN A 5 -2.06 -0.99 1.88
C GLN A 5 -3.48 -0.53 1.55
N VAL A 6 -4.26 -1.43 0.98
CA VAL A 6 -5.65 -1.25 0.58
C VAL A 6 -6.53 -2.18 1.38
N PHE A 7 -7.59 -1.62 1.94
CA PHE A 7 -8.56 -2.33 2.74
C PHE A 7 -9.96 -2.15 2.15
N ILE A 8 -10.76 -3.22 2.22
CA ILE A 8 -12.11 -3.24 1.67
C ILE A 8 -13.08 -3.56 2.82
N GLY A 9 -13.96 -2.60 3.11
CA GLY A 9 -14.90 -2.66 4.22
C GLY A 9 -14.20 -2.69 5.58
N LEU A 10 -14.73 -3.51 6.48
CA LEU A 10 -14.18 -3.74 7.82
C LEU A 10 -13.17 -4.90 7.85
N ASN A 11 -12.72 -5.39 6.70
CA ASN A 11 -11.78 -6.50 6.64
C ASN A 11 -10.42 -6.07 7.23
N PRO A 12 -9.92 -6.75 8.27
CA PRO A 12 -8.62 -6.41 8.86
C PRO A 12 -7.43 -6.80 7.96
N LYS A 13 -7.65 -7.62 6.92
CA LYS A 13 -6.58 -8.04 6.01
C LYS A 13 -6.27 -6.93 5.00
N ALA A 14 -5.05 -6.42 5.08
CA ALA A 14 -4.48 -5.51 4.10
C ALA A 14 -4.18 -6.25 2.78
N ASN A 15 -4.55 -5.64 1.66
CA ASN A 15 -3.97 -5.96 0.35
C ASN A 15 -2.89 -4.92 0.03
N THR A 16 -1.94 -5.23 -0.85
CA THR A 16 -0.96 -4.26 -1.32
C THR A 16 -1.29 -3.83 -2.74
N LEU A 17 -1.02 -2.58 -3.07
CA LEU A 17 -1.01 -2.17 -4.48
C LEU A 17 0.14 -2.81 -5.23
N ILE A 18 -0.17 -3.30 -6.43
CA ILE A 18 0.82 -3.86 -7.35
C ILE A 18 0.93 -2.99 -8.59
N ASP A 19 2.13 -2.88 -9.14
CA ASP A 19 2.36 -2.36 -10.47
C ASP A 19 1.95 -3.43 -11.49
N VAL A 20 1.06 -3.07 -12.44
CA VAL A 20 0.50 -4.01 -13.42
C VAL A 20 1.53 -4.44 -14.46
N GLY A 21 2.52 -3.60 -14.76
CA GLY A 21 3.57 -3.89 -15.73
C GLY A 21 4.62 -4.86 -15.19
N THR A 22 4.93 -4.79 -13.90
CA THR A 22 5.95 -5.63 -13.26
C THR A 22 5.37 -6.76 -12.41
N ASN A 23 4.08 -6.68 -12.07
CA ASN A 23 3.40 -7.56 -11.13
C ASN A 23 4.08 -7.62 -9.74
N GLN A 24 4.78 -6.54 -9.37
CA GLN A 24 5.45 -6.37 -8.08
C GLN A 24 4.72 -5.34 -7.22
N ASP A 25 4.98 -5.34 -5.91
CA ASP A 25 4.48 -4.31 -4.99
C ASP A 25 4.87 -2.91 -5.51
N LEU A 26 3.89 -2.01 -5.56
CA LEU A 26 4.13 -0.62 -5.92
C LEU A 26 4.76 0.09 -4.71
N THR A 27 6.03 0.46 -4.86
CA THR A 27 6.83 1.11 -3.81
C THR A 27 7.15 2.55 -4.15
N PHE A 28 7.28 3.38 -3.12
CA PHE A 28 7.62 4.80 -3.23
C PHE A 28 8.84 5.10 -2.37
N GLU A 29 9.71 6.01 -2.82
CA GLU A 29 10.91 6.37 -2.05
C GLU A 29 10.54 7.13 -0.78
N THR A 30 9.61 8.07 -0.90
CA THR A 30 9.21 8.97 0.18
C THR A 30 7.77 8.74 0.67
N LEU A 31 7.51 9.15 1.91
CA LEU A 31 6.15 9.11 2.49
C LEU A 31 5.20 10.04 1.71
N ASP A 32 5.70 11.20 1.27
CA ASP A 32 4.88 12.21 0.58
C ASP A 32 4.39 11.68 -0.78
N GLU A 33 5.26 11.08 -1.58
CA GLU A 33 4.88 10.47 -2.86
C GLU A 33 3.82 9.37 -2.68
N ALA A 34 4.03 8.49 -1.70
CA ALA A 34 3.05 7.44 -1.38
C ALA A 34 1.72 8.03 -0.92
N ALA A 35 1.73 9.08 -0.10
CA ALA A 35 0.53 9.73 0.39
C ALA A 35 -0.24 10.44 -0.74
N GLN A 36 0.46 11.18 -1.60
CA GLN A 36 -0.15 11.81 -2.77
C GLN A 36 -0.77 10.78 -3.71
N HIS A 37 -0.10 9.64 -3.91
CA HIS A 37 -0.64 8.56 -4.73
C HIS A 37 -1.87 7.91 -4.09
N ALA A 38 -1.83 7.63 -2.78
CA ALA A 38 -2.98 7.10 -2.04
C ALA A 38 -4.20 8.05 -2.09
N MET A 39 -3.99 9.36 -2.04
CA MET A 39 -5.07 10.35 -2.19
C MET A 39 -5.71 10.31 -3.59
N LYS A 40 -4.90 10.19 -4.64
CA LYS A 40 -5.40 10.04 -6.02
C LYS A 40 -6.25 8.78 -6.17
N LEU A 41 -5.79 7.65 -5.61
CA LEU A 41 -6.54 6.40 -5.62
C LEU A 41 -7.85 6.52 -4.86
N ARG A 42 -7.84 7.20 -3.70
CA ARG A 42 -9.05 7.41 -2.91
C ARG A 42 -10.13 8.15 -3.69
N ALA A 43 -9.75 9.15 -4.49
CA ALA A 43 -10.69 9.91 -5.31
C ALA A 43 -11.41 9.05 -6.37
N GLY A 44 -10.76 8.00 -6.88
CA GLY A 44 -11.36 7.06 -7.83
C GLY A 44 -12.01 5.82 -7.20
N SER A 45 -12.01 5.70 -5.87
CA SER A 45 -12.41 4.46 -5.18
C SER A 45 -13.83 4.51 -4.63
N SER A 46 -14.50 3.36 -4.63
CA SER A 46 -15.83 3.18 -4.06
C SER A 46 -15.89 3.42 -2.54
N LEU A 47 -17.10 3.63 -2.03
CA LEU A 47 -17.37 3.67 -0.58
C LEU A 47 -16.95 2.34 0.06
N GLY A 48 -16.30 2.42 1.23
CA GLY A 48 -15.78 1.26 1.96
C GLY A 48 -14.34 0.87 1.61
N VAL A 49 -13.70 1.49 0.61
CA VAL A 49 -12.27 1.31 0.35
C VAL A 49 -11.47 2.38 1.10
N TRP A 50 -10.46 1.96 1.86
CA TRP A 50 -9.55 2.86 2.56
C TRP A 50 -8.09 2.42 2.40
N PHE A 51 -7.20 3.41 2.53
CA PHE A 51 -5.78 3.28 2.18
C PHE A 51 -4.93 3.63 3.39
N LYS A 52 -3.82 2.93 3.57
CA LYS A 52 -2.82 3.21 4.60
C LYS A 52 -1.44 3.17 3.97
N VAL A 53 -0.67 4.24 4.14
CA VAL A 53 0.75 4.24 3.76
C VAL A 53 1.55 3.65 4.91
N VAL A 54 2.41 2.68 4.61
CA VAL A 54 3.27 2.03 5.60
C VAL A 54 4.71 2.01 5.10
N PRO A 55 5.70 2.21 5.98
CA PRO A 55 7.09 2.00 5.63
C PRO A 55 7.33 0.51 5.31
N ILE A 56 8.22 0.23 4.37
CA ILE A 56 8.58 -1.14 3.96
C ILE A 56 9.62 -1.77 4.90
N GLU A 57 10.07 -1.04 5.95
CA GLU A 57 11.11 -1.43 6.92
C GLU A 57 11.37 -2.94 6.94
N LYS A 58 12.36 -3.34 6.11
CA LYS A 58 12.92 -4.66 5.91
C LYS A 58 12.01 -5.84 6.30
N GLU A 59 11.29 -6.39 5.31
CA GLU A 59 10.81 -7.78 5.31
C GLU A 59 11.96 -8.83 5.37
N GLU A 60 13.15 -8.51 5.89
CA GLU A 60 14.28 -9.45 6.06
C GLU A 60 14.37 -10.09 7.46
N ASP A 61 13.63 -9.65 8.48
CA ASP A 61 13.70 -10.24 9.84
C ASP A 61 12.45 -11.02 10.28
N VAL A 62 11.61 -11.49 9.34
CA VAL A 62 10.48 -12.41 9.67
C VAL A 62 10.67 -13.80 9.05
N ASN A 63 11.90 -14.14 8.64
CA ASN A 63 12.25 -15.49 8.19
C ASN A 63 13.35 -16.15 9.04
N ALA A 64 13.55 -15.67 10.27
CA ALA A 64 14.42 -16.29 11.26
C ALA A 64 13.69 -16.49 12.59
N GLN A 65 12.71 -17.42 12.62
CA GLN A 65 12.35 -18.17 13.82
C GLN A 65 11.47 -19.39 13.49
#